data_AF-A0A935KN21-F1
#
_entry.id   AF-A0A935KN21-F1
#
_cell.length_a   1.000
_cell.length_b   1.000
_cell.length_c   1.000
_cell.angle_alpha   90.00
_cell.angle_beta   90.00
_cell.angle_gamma   90.00
#
_symmetry.space_group_name_H-M   'P 1'
#
loop_
_entity.id
_entity.type
_entity.pdbx_description
1 polymer ?
#
loop_
_entity_poly.entity_id
_entity_poly.type
_entity_poly.pdbx_seq_one_letter_code
_entity_poly.pdbx_strand_id
1 'polypeptide(L)'
;MLTMRRTTTTLALALLLVGGAARPTLAKRAAAAPMSAHQRDARKLLELSGAQQMGKQMISQMLGMMRQNATDVPEDFWRTIEKKLDFSALLDELAGLYARHLSHDDVSQLITFFSSPVGRRFVAVQPRVMQDSVAISQKWGQQFMQQVMQELERAKKRGSK
;
A
#
# COMPACT_ATOMS: atom_id res chain seq x y z
N MET A 1 33.99 -2.62 30.08
CA MET A 1 33.61 -1.23 29.75
C MET A 1 33.05 -1.19 28.33
N LEU A 2 31.79 -0.75 28.22
CA LEU A 2 31.01 -0.32 27.06
C LEU A 2 30.87 -1.24 25.82
N THR A 3 29.81 -2.03 25.91
CA THR A 3 28.83 -2.39 24.86
C THR A 3 28.56 -1.25 23.86
N MET A 4 28.71 -1.55 22.57
CA MET A 4 28.23 -0.70 21.48
C MET A 4 27.21 -1.49 20.64
N ARG A 5 25.93 -1.32 21.00
CA ARG A 5 24.78 -1.87 20.26
C ARG A 5 24.61 -1.09 18.95
N ARG A 6 24.88 -1.75 17.82
CA ARG A 6 24.41 -1.32 16.49
C ARG A 6 23.03 -1.95 16.26
N THR A 7 21.97 -1.15 16.36
CA THR A 7 20.63 -1.56 15.95
C THR A 7 20.50 -1.36 14.43
N THR A 8 20.79 -2.40 13.66
CA THR A 8 20.37 -2.52 12.27
C THR A 8 18.90 -2.93 12.26
N THR A 9 18.01 -2.03 11.90
CA THR A 9 16.59 -2.32 11.72
C THR A 9 16.41 -2.97 10.34
N THR A 10 16.68 -4.27 10.27
CA THR A 10 16.22 -5.12 9.18
C THR A 10 15.03 -5.89 9.71
N LEU A 11 13.83 -5.62 9.21
CA LEU A 11 12.74 -6.58 9.34
C LEU A 11 12.12 -6.81 7.96
N ALA A 12 12.88 -7.55 7.14
CA ALA A 12 12.28 -8.42 6.15
C ALA A 12 11.80 -9.66 6.91
N LEU A 13 10.53 -10.03 6.76
CA LEU A 13 10.07 -11.37 7.15
C LEU A 13 9.39 -12.00 5.94
N ALA A 14 10.14 -12.87 5.27
CA ALA A 14 9.65 -13.78 4.25
C ALA A 14 9.55 -15.20 4.84
N LEU A 15 8.41 -15.84 4.56
CA LEU A 15 8.11 -17.27 4.40
C LEU A 15 8.38 -18.28 5.53
N LEU A 16 7.35 -19.07 5.86
CA LEU A 16 7.37 -20.53 5.62
C LEU A 16 5.98 -21.18 5.77
N LEU A 17 5.57 -21.87 4.69
CA LEU A 17 4.46 -22.82 4.60
C LEU A 17 4.95 -24.22 5.04
N VAL A 18 4.36 -24.78 6.09
CA VAL A 18 4.10 -26.23 6.33
C VAL A 18 2.95 -26.27 7.35
N GLY A 19 1.73 -26.71 7.04
CA GLY A 19 1.37 -28.11 6.84
C GLY A 19 0.55 -28.60 8.05
N GLY A 20 -0.78 -28.48 7.97
CA GLY A 20 -1.71 -28.96 8.99
C GLY A 20 -3.14 -28.91 8.47
N ALA A 21 -3.68 -30.07 8.08
CA ALA A 21 -5.05 -30.22 7.60
C ALA A 21 -6.05 -29.96 8.73
N ALA A 22 -6.45 -28.69 8.91
CA ALA A 22 -7.64 -28.32 9.66
C ALA A 22 -8.82 -28.29 8.70
N ARG A 23 -9.76 -29.22 8.89
CA ARG A 23 -11.01 -29.37 8.13
C ARG A 23 -11.70 -28.00 7.98
N PRO A 24 -12.26 -27.66 6.80
CA PRO A 24 -13.16 -26.53 6.72
C PRO A 24 -14.44 -26.94 7.45
N THR A 25 -14.59 -26.53 8.71
CA THR A 25 -15.94 -26.24 9.18
C THR A 25 -16.42 -25.13 8.26
N LEU A 26 -17.41 -25.43 7.43
CA LEU A 26 -18.23 -24.42 6.79
C LEU A 26 -18.92 -23.66 7.93
N ALA A 27 -18.17 -22.74 8.54
CA ALA A 27 -18.70 -21.67 9.34
C ALA A 27 -19.69 -20.98 8.41
N LYS A 28 -20.97 -21.31 8.60
CA LYS A 28 -22.13 -20.59 8.11
C LYS A 28 -21.71 -19.12 8.10
N ARG A 29 -21.49 -18.55 6.91
CA ARG A 29 -21.09 -17.15 6.73
C ARG A 29 -22.11 -16.36 7.50
N ALA A 30 -21.76 -16.02 8.74
CA ALA A 30 -22.61 -15.24 9.61
C ALA A 30 -22.91 -14.00 8.79
N ALA A 31 -24.19 -13.68 8.61
CA ALA A 31 -24.57 -12.41 8.04
C ALA A 31 -23.68 -11.37 8.71
N ALA A 32 -22.89 -10.65 7.89
CA ALA A 32 -21.84 -9.77 8.40
C ALA A 32 -22.48 -8.91 9.49
N ALA A 33 -22.00 -9.05 10.73
CA ALA A 33 -22.54 -8.26 11.82
C ALA A 33 -22.44 -6.80 11.40
N PRO A 34 -23.49 -5.98 11.64
CA PRO A 34 -23.47 -4.59 11.24
C PRO A 34 -22.21 -3.93 11.80
N MET A 35 -21.50 -3.18 10.96
CA MET A 35 -20.22 -2.56 11.34
C MET A 35 -20.36 -1.81 12.66
N SER A 36 -19.37 -1.95 13.54
CA SER A 36 -19.31 -1.17 14.79
C SER A 36 -19.12 0.33 14.50
N ALA A 37 -19.40 1.18 15.48
CA ALA A 37 -19.15 2.63 15.34
C ALA A 37 -17.68 2.92 14.99
N HIS A 38 -16.76 2.26 15.68
CA HIS A 38 -15.33 2.39 15.43
C HIS A 38 -14.94 1.95 14.01
N GLN A 39 -15.53 0.86 13.49
CA GLN A 39 -15.31 0.43 12.11
C GLN A 39 -15.87 1.44 11.09
N ARG A 40 -17.04 2.04 11.36
CA ARG A 40 -17.60 3.07 10.47
C ARG A 40 -16.71 4.31 10.42
N ASP A 41 -16.16 4.73 11.55
CA ASP A 41 -15.22 5.85 11.62
C ASP A 41 -13.90 5.50 10.91
N ALA A 42 -13.37 4.29 11.09
CA ALA A 42 -12.19 3.84 10.35
C ALA A 42 -12.43 3.82 8.83
N ARG A 43 -13.64 3.45 8.38
CA ARG A 43 -14.02 3.54 6.95
C ARG A 43 -14.02 4.98 6.46
N LYS A 44 -14.61 5.90 7.23
CA LYS A 44 -14.61 7.34 6.92
C LYS A 44 -13.19 7.90 6.85
N LEU A 45 -12.29 7.47 7.73
CA LEU A 45 -10.87 7.82 7.68
C LEU A 45 -10.22 7.37 6.34
N LEU A 46 -10.48 6.14 5.90
CA LEU A 46 -9.96 5.63 4.63
C LEU A 46 -10.46 6.43 3.41
N GLU A 47 -11.72 6.86 3.45
CA GLU A 47 -12.31 7.74 2.42
C GLU A 47 -11.64 9.12 2.42
N LEU A 48 -11.50 9.74 3.60
CA LEU A 48 -10.94 11.09 3.75
C LEU A 48 -9.44 11.17 3.45
N SER A 49 -8.69 10.11 3.76
CA SER A 49 -7.24 10.03 3.52
C SER A 49 -6.86 9.87 2.05
N GLY A 50 -7.83 9.59 1.18
CA GLY A 50 -7.59 9.35 -0.26
C GLY A 50 -7.17 7.91 -0.59
N ALA A 51 -7.13 7.00 0.39
CA ALA A 51 -6.75 5.60 0.17
C ALA A 51 -7.66 4.90 -0.85
N GLN A 52 -8.98 5.18 -0.81
CA GLN A 52 -9.93 4.63 -1.80
C GLN A 52 -9.59 5.09 -3.23
N GLN A 53 -9.31 6.37 -3.42
CA GLN A 53 -9.05 6.93 -4.74
C GLN A 53 -7.75 6.38 -5.32
N MET A 54 -6.71 6.27 -4.49
CA MET A 54 -5.43 5.68 -4.90
C MET A 54 -5.56 4.20 -5.24
N GLY A 55 -6.33 3.44 -4.46
CA GLY A 55 -6.64 2.03 -4.77
C GLY A 55 -7.38 1.87 -6.10
N LYS A 56 -8.37 2.74 -6.37
CA LYS A 56 -9.08 2.79 -7.67
C LYS A 56 -8.12 3.04 -8.82
N GLN A 57 -7.25 4.04 -8.69
CA GLN A 57 -6.26 4.37 -9.72
C GLN A 57 -5.31 3.20 -10.00
N MET A 58 -4.81 2.52 -8.97
CA MET A 58 -3.91 1.37 -9.12
C MET A 58 -4.60 0.21 -9.85
N ILE A 59 -5.84 -0.13 -9.47
CA ILE A 59 -6.59 -1.21 -10.13
C ILE A 59 -6.91 -0.82 -11.58
N SER A 60 -7.33 0.42 -11.85
CA SER A 60 -7.56 0.89 -13.22
C SER A 60 -6.30 0.82 -14.08
N GLN A 61 -5.15 1.19 -13.52
CA GLN A 61 -3.86 1.07 -14.22
C GLN A 61 -3.52 -0.40 -14.53
N MET A 62 -3.72 -1.29 -13.56
CA MET A 62 -3.47 -2.72 -13.74
C MET A 62 -4.39 -3.34 -14.81
N LEU A 63 -5.69 -3.03 -14.76
CA LEU A 63 -6.65 -3.47 -15.78
C LEU A 63 -6.33 -2.89 -17.16
N GLY A 64 -5.92 -1.63 -17.23
CA GLY A 64 -5.46 -1.02 -18.48
C GLY A 64 -4.28 -1.76 -19.10
N MET A 65 -3.29 -2.14 -18.28
CA MET A 65 -2.14 -2.92 -18.74
C MET A 65 -2.54 -4.33 -19.20
N MET A 66 -3.44 -5.00 -18.47
CA MET A 66 -3.97 -6.30 -18.88
C MET A 66 -4.73 -6.21 -20.21
N ARG A 67 -5.59 -5.18 -20.37
CA ARG A 67 -6.34 -4.93 -21.59
C ARG A 67 -5.44 -4.65 -22.79
N GLN A 68 -4.32 -3.94 -22.60
CA GLN A 68 -3.34 -3.70 -23.65
C GLN A 68 -2.62 -4.97 -24.10
N ASN A 69 -2.39 -5.92 -23.17
CA ASN A 69 -1.68 -7.17 -23.45
C ASN A 69 -2.59 -8.29 -23.98
N ALA A 70 -3.88 -8.28 -23.63
CA ALA A 70 -4.86 -9.30 -24.02
C ALA A 70 -5.78 -8.79 -25.13
N THR A 71 -5.21 -8.57 -26.32
CA THR A 71 -5.89 -8.01 -27.49
C THR A 71 -6.95 -8.93 -28.10
N ASP A 72 -6.93 -10.21 -27.75
CA ASP A 72 -7.88 -11.24 -28.17
C ASP A 72 -9.13 -11.30 -27.28
N VAL A 73 -9.18 -10.54 -26.19
CA VAL A 73 -10.30 -10.52 -25.25
C VAL A 73 -11.31 -9.42 -25.62
N PRO A 74 -12.61 -9.74 -25.77
CA PRO A 74 -13.64 -8.76 -26.13
C PRO A 74 -13.79 -7.62 -25.12
N GLU A 75 -14.17 -6.43 -25.61
CA GLU A 75 -14.37 -5.24 -24.76
C GLU A 75 -15.42 -5.44 -23.66
N ASP A 76 -16.45 -6.25 -23.93
CA ASP A 76 -17.51 -6.55 -22.96
C ASP A 76 -17.03 -7.31 -21.72
N PHE A 77 -15.97 -8.13 -21.87
CA PHE A 77 -15.33 -8.75 -20.73
C PHE A 77 -14.75 -7.69 -19.78
N TRP A 78 -13.97 -6.74 -20.33
CA TRP A 78 -13.35 -5.67 -19.54
C TRP A 78 -14.40 -4.80 -18.85
N ARG A 79 -15.46 -4.41 -19.55
CA ARG A 79 -16.61 -3.69 -18.97
C ARG A 79 -17.26 -4.47 -17.82
N THR A 80 -17.35 -5.80 -17.95
CA THR A 80 -17.91 -6.67 -16.91
C THR A 80 -17.01 -6.74 -15.69
N ILE A 81 -15.69 -6.85 -15.87
CA ILE A 81 -14.73 -6.88 -14.77
C ILE A 81 -14.70 -5.55 -14.03
N GLU A 82 -14.69 -4.42 -14.74
CA GLU A 82 -14.74 -3.09 -14.13
C GLU A 82 -16.00 -2.91 -13.26
N LYS A 83 -17.16 -3.39 -13.72
CA LYS A 83 -18.41 -3.38 -12.93
C LYS A 83 -18.37 -4.28 -11.70
N LYS A 84 -17.55 -5.34 -11.71
CA LYS A 84 -17.38 -6.26 -10.57
C LYS A 84 -16.44 -5.73 -9.50
N LEU A 85 -15.71 -4.65 -9.77
CA LEU A 85 -14.82 -4.03 -8.79
C LEU A 85 -15.64 -3.33 -7.69
N ASP A 86 -15.96 -4.08 -6.64
CA ASP A 86 -16.57 -3.53 -5.44
C ASP A 86 -15.48 -3.05 -4.47
N PHE A 87 -15.17 -1.75 -4.55
CA PHE A 87 -14.31 -1.09 -3.58
C PHE A 87 -14.94 -0.95 -2.19
N SER A 88 -16.27 -1.07 -2.07
CA SER A 88 -16.94 -0.98 -0.77
C SER A 88 -16.56 -2.15 0.12
N ALA A 89 -16.66 -3.38 -0.41
CA ALA A 89 -16.28 -4.58 0.36
C ALA A 89 -14.82 -4.52 0.84
N LEU A 90 -13.90 -4.07 -0.03
CA LEU A 90 -12.50 -3.88 0.34
C LEU A 90 -12.34 -2.81 1.44
N LEU A 91 -13.05 -1.67 1.32
CA LEU A 91 -13.00 -0.63 2.35
C LEU A 91 -13.55 -1.10 3.70
N ASP A 92 -14.59 -1.94 3.71
CA ASP A 92 -15.16 -2.48 4.94
C ASP A 92 -14.18 -3.44 5.64
N GLU A 93 -13.49 -4.29 4.88
CA GLU A 93 -12.42 -5.15 5.40
C GLU A 93 -11.24 -4.34 5.96
N LEU A 94 -10.79 -3.32 5.20
CA LEU A 94 -9.72 -2.43 5.64
C LEU A 94 -10.11 -1.60 6.86
N ALA A 95 -11.36 -1.13 6.93
CA ALA A 95 -11.88 -0.43 8.09
C ALA A 95 -11.86 -1.33 9.34
N GLY A 96 -12.22 -2.61 9.18
CA GLY A 96 -12.07 -3.62 10.21
C GLY A 96 -10.63 -3.81 10.67
N LEU A 97 -9.65 -3.75 9.76
CA LEU A 97 -8.23 -3.81 10.09
C LEU A 97 -7.77 -2.56 10.86
N TYR A 98 -8.11 -1.37 10.38
CA TYR A 98 -7.74 -0.11 11.04
C TYR A 98 -8.33 -0.01 12.45
N ALA A 99 -9.60 -0.39 12.64
CA ALA A 99 -10.26 -0.40 13.94
C ALA A 99 -9.65 -1.40 14.94
N ARG A 100 -8.86 -2.39 14.48
CA ARG A 100 -8.09 -3.29 15.37
C ARG A 100 -6.74 -2.72 15.78
N HIS A 101 -6.17 -1.82 14.99
CA HIS A 101 -4.81 -1.33 15.17
C HIS A 101 -4.72 0.11 15.66
N LEU A 102 -5.78 0.89 15.50
CA LEU A 102 -5.89 2.25 16.02
C LEU A 102 -6.92 2.29 17.14
N SER A 103 -6.73 3.17 18.11
CA SER A 103 -7.78 3.46 19.07
C SER A 103 -8.89 4.27 18.40
N HIS A 104 -10.10 4.22 18.97
CA HIS A 104 -11.21 5.02 18.44
C HIS A 104 -10.91 6.52 18.53
N ASP A 105 -10.19 6.94 19.56
CA ASP A 105 -9.75 8.33 19.71
C ASP A 105 -8.77 8.75 18.59
N ASP A 106 -7.76 7.92 18.28
CA ASP A 106 -6.82 8.19 17.19
C ASP A 106 -7.55 8.30 15.84
N VAL A 107 -8.49 7.38 15.57
CA VAL A 107 -9.32 7.43 14.36
C VAL A 107 -10.12 8.73 14.29
N SER A 108 -10.73 9.16 15.39
CA SER A 108 -11.48 10.41 15.48
C SER A 108 -10.61 11.65 15.22
N GLN A 109 -9.41 11.69 15.81
CA GLN A 109 -8.45 12.79 15.61
C GLN A 109 -7.96 12.83 14.15
N LEU A 110 -7.68 11.67 13.55
CA LEU A 110 -7.29 11.59 12.13
C LEU A 110 -8.43 12.04 11.21
N ILE A 111 -9.69 11.64 11.48
CA ILE A 111 -10.86 12.15 10.75
C ILE A 111 -10.91 13.67 10.83
N THR A 112 -10.71 14.23 12.03
CA THR A 112 -10.70 15.69 12.25
C THR A 112 -9.63 16.36 11.40
N PHE A 113 -8.41 15.82 11.39
CA PHE A 113 -7.32 16.33 10.57
C PHE A 113 -7.66 16.26 9.07
N PHE A 114 -8.02 15.08 8.54
CA PHE A 114 -8.30 14.93 7.10
C PHE A 114 -9.56 15.68 6.65
N SER A 115 -10.49 15.97 7.58
CA SER A 115 -11.65 16.84 7.33
C SER A 115 -11.32 18.33 7.38
N SER A 116 -10.13 18.74 7.83
CA SER A 116 -9.73 20.14 7.87
C SER A 116 -9.34 20.68 6.49
N PRO A 117 -9.34 22.01 6.26
CA PRO A 117 -8.84 22.59 5.01
C PRO A 117 -7.39 22.20 4.70
N VAL A 118 -6.53 22.09 5.72
CA VAL A 118 -5.13 21.67 5.52
C VAL A 118 -5.02 20.19 5.21
N GLY A 119 -5.79 19.33 5.87
CA GLY A 119 -5.82 17.88 5.60
C GLY A 119 -6.32 17.56 4.19
N ARG A 120 -7.36 18.25 3.73
CA ARG A 120 -7.83 18.12 2.33
C ARG A 120 -6.77 18.57 1.32
N ARG A 121 -6.09 19.69 1.57
CA ARG A 121 -4.99 20.15 0.70
C ARG A 121 -3.82 19.17 0.70
N PHE A 122 -3.50 18.60 1.85
CA PHE A 122 -2.48 17.57 1.98
C PHE A 122 -2.83 16.35 1.10
N VAL A 123 -4.02 15.76 1.26
CA VAL A 123 -4.45 14.62 0.43
C VAL A 123 -4.44 14.96 -1.06
N ALA A 124 -4.91 16.15 -1.44
CA ALA A 124 -4.97 16.57 -2.83
C ALA A 124 -3.59 16.72 -3.51
N VAL A 125 -2.54 17.08 -2.75
CA VAL A 125 -1.19 17.27 -3.33
C VAL A 125 -0.39 15.96 -3.39
N GLN A 126 -0.75 14.94 -2.62
CA GLN A 126 0.01 13.67 -2.54
C GLN A 126 0.23 12.99 -3.90
N PRO A 127 -0.76 12.87 -4.82
CA PRO A 127 -0.52 12.24 -6.12
C PRO A 127 0.54 12.97 -6.94
N ARG A 128 0.54 14.31 -6.91
CA ARG A 128 1.53 15.12 -7.62
C ARG A 128 2.91 15.00 -6.98
N VAL A 129 2.99 15.05 -5.65
CA VAL A 129 4.26 14.84 -4.92
C VAL A 129 4.85 13.46 -5.27
N MET A 130 4.03 12.42 -5.32
CA MET A 130 4.48 11.08 -5.70
C MET A 130 4.99 11.03 -7.15
N GLN A 131 4.29 11.68 -8.10
CA GLN A 131 4.75 11.79 -9.48
C GLN A 131 6.09 12.53 -9.60
N ASP A 132 6.22 13.69 -8.96
CA ASP A 132 7.44 14.50 -8.98
C ASP A 132 8.61 13.77 -8.29
N SER A 133 8.31 12.94 -7.29
CA SER A 133 9.31 12.13 -6.56
C SER A 133 9.99 11.07 -7.43
N VAL A 134 9.36 10.61 -8.52
CA VAL A 134 9.96 9.62 -9.43
C VAL A 134 11.22 10.18 -10.10
N ALA A 135 11.14 11.39 -10.64
CA ALA A 135 12.27 12.03 -11.32
C ALA A 135 13.43 12.31 -10.34
N ILE A 136 13.09 12.75 -9.12
CA ILE A 136 14.06 12.96 -8.04
C ILE A 136 14.77 11.65 -7.70
N SER A 137 14.02 10.57 -7.52
CA SER A 137 14.55 9.24 -7.16
C SER A 137 15.44 8.67 -8.25
N GLN A 138 15.06 8.82 -9.53
CA GLN A 138 15.89 8.39 -10.66
C GLN A 138 17.23 9.13 -10.71
N LYS A 139 17.21 10.46 -10.57
CA LYS A 139 18.43 11.27 -10.56
C LYS A 139 19.35 10.87 -9.40
N TRP A 140 18.78 10.76 -8.19
CA TRP A 140 19.53 10.34 -7.01
C TRP A 140 20.15 8.95 -7.19
N GLY A 141 19.38 7.99 -7.70
CA GLY A 141 19.84 6.62 -7.95
C GLY A 141 20.98 6.53 -8.96
N GLN A 142 20.92 7.32 -10.05
CA GLN A 142 22.00 7.42 -11.03
C GLN A 142 23.30 7.94 -10.40
N GLN A 143 23.21 9.01 -9.59
CA GLN A 143 24.37 9.58 -8.90
C GLN A 143 24.99 8.59 -7.92
N PHE A 144 24.16 7.88 -7.16
CA PHE A 144 24.61 6.84 -6.23
C PHE A 144 25.34 5.71 -6.97
N MET A 145 24.80 5.20 -8.08
CA MET A 145 25.45 4.13 -8.85
C MET A 145 26.78 4.57 -9.46
N GLN A 146 26.91 5.83 -9.89
CA GLN A 146 28.20 6.36 -10.36
C GLN A 146 29.27 6.33 -9.25
N GLN A 147 28.90 6.68 -8.02
CA GLN A 147 29.80 6.61 -6.87
C GLN A 147 30.23 5.17 -6.57
N VAL A 148 29.28 4.23 -6.57
CA VAL A 148 29.56 2.80 -6.36
C VAL A 148 30.55 2.26 -7.40
N MET A 149 30.37 2.60 -8.68
CA MET A 149 31.29 2.13 -9.74
C MET A 149 32.71 2.72 -9.56
N GLN A 150 32.83 3.98 -9.15
CA GLN A 150 34.14 4.57 -8.86
C GLN A 150 34.84 3.87 -7.69
N GLU A 151 34.11 3.56 -6.62
CA GLU A 151 34.66 2.84 -5.47
C GLU A 151 35.05 1.39 -5.80
N LEU A 152 34.23 0.71 -6.60
CA LEU A 152 34.50 -0.65 -7.06
C LEU A 152 35.82 -0.72 -7.84
N GLU A 153 36.04 0.22 -8.77
CA GLU A 153 37.28 0.28 -9.54
C GLU A 153 38.50 0.60 -8.66
N ARG A 154 38.35 1.45 -7.65
CA ARG A 154 39.41 1.70 -6.66
C ARG A 154 39.70 0.47 -5.80
N ALA A 155 38.69 -0.33 -5.46
CA ALA A 155 38.85 -1.56 -4.70
C ALA A 155 39.60 -2.63 -5.51
N LYS A 156 39.19 -2.87 -6.77
CA LYS A 156 39.87 -3.81 -7.68
C LYS A 156 41.36 -3.47 -7.87
N LYS A 157 41.67 -2.18 -8.07
CA LYS A 157 43.06 -1.70 -8.20
C LYS A 157 43.91 -1.92 -6.94
N ARG A 158 43.30 -1.93 -5.76
CA ARG A 158 44.00 -2.19 -4.48
C ARG A 158 44.25 -3.69 -4.24
N GLY A 159 43.33 -4.56 -4.67
CA GLY A 159 43.46 -6.02 -4.51
C GLY A 159 44.30 -6.72 -5.58
N SER A 160 44.75 -6.00 -6.61
CA SER A 160 45.61 -6.53 -7.68
C SER A 160 47.11 -6.26 -7.44
N LYS A 161 47.48 -5.77 -6.26
CA LYS A 161 48.87 -5.60 -5.77
C LYS A 161 49.12 -6.59 -4.65
#